data_AF-A0A7S0E2N6-F1
#
_entry.id   AF-A0A7S0E2N6-F1
#
_cell.length_a   1.000
_cell.length_b   1.000
_cell.length_c   1.000
_cell.angle_alpha   90.00
_cell.angle_beta   90.00
_cell.angle_gamma   90.00
#
_symmetry.space_group_name_H-M   'P 1'
#
loop_
_entity.id
_entity.type
_entity.pdbx_description
1 polymer ?
#
loop_
_entity_poly.entity_id
_entity_poly.type
_entity_poly.pdbx_seq_one_letter_code
_entity_poly.pdbx_strand_id
1 'polypeptide(L)'
;IKANIIRYFMTKGVELLLVPWDHDISKEQYDGLFVSNGPGDPTKCKETIKQLKAILDTPDCGETGKPVFGICLGNQLLALAAGCKTYKMKYGNRGANQPCIDTRTNRCYITAQNHGMLKVPWLAAARAATHSS
;
A
#
# COMPACT_ATOMS: atom_id res chain seq x y z
N ILE A 1 -11.34 -2.87 5.59
CA ILE A 1 -10.44 -4.02 5.33
C ILE A 1 -11.24 -5.25 4.88
N LYS A 2 -10.75 -6.04 3.91
CA LYS A 2 -11.38 -7.33 3.55
C LYS A 2 -11.07 -8.40 4.61
N ALA A 3 -12.08 -9.14 5.08
CA ALA A 3 -11.93 -10.19 6.10
C ALA A 3 -10.89 -11.27 5.75
N ASN A 4 -10.69 -11.56 4.45
CA ASN A 4 -9.71 -12.56 4.03
C ASN A 4 -8.26 -12.17 4.36
N ILE A 5 -7.96 -10.87 4.39
CA ILE A 5 -6.62 -10.37 4.74
C ILE A 5 -6.33 -10.69 6.21
N ILE A 6 -7.31 -10.42 7.08
CA ILE A 6 -7.21 -10.71 8.52
C ILE A 6 -6.99 -12.22 8.74
N ARG A 7 -7.80 -13.05 8.09
CA ARG A 7 -7.67 -14.52 8.18
C ARG A 7 -6.29 -15.00 7.74
N TYR A 8 -5.75 -14.46 6.64
CA TYR A 8 -4.43 -14.83 6.14
C TYR A 8 -3.31 -14.51 7.13
N PHE A 9 -3.36 -13.36 7.79
CA PHE A 9 -2.37 -13.00 8.80
C PHE A 9 -2.50 -13.88 10.06
N MET A 10 -3.72 -14.16 10.50
CA MET A 10 -3.96 -15.06 11.63
C MET A 10 -3.39 -16.47 11.40
N THR A 11 -3.52 -17.03 10.18
CA THR A 11 -2.94 -18.35 9.86
C THR A 11 -1.41 -18.35 9.79
N LYS A 12 -0.78 -17.17 9.75
CA LYS A 12 0.67 -17.00 9.84
C LYS A 12 1.17 -16.70 11.25
N GLY A 13 0.29 -16.75 12.25
CA GLY A 13 0.65 -16.48 13.65
C GLY A 13 0.90 -15.00 13.94
N VAL A 14 0.37 -14.09 13.12
CA VAL A 14 0.52 -12.64 13.32
C VAL A 14 -0.60 -12.12 14.22
N GLU A 15 -0.23 -11.41 15.28
CA GLU A 15 -1.16 -10.63 16.08
C GLU A 15 -1.54 -9.34 15.33
N LEU A 16 -2.84 -9.03 15.28
CA LEU A 16 -3.36 -7.90 14.52
C LEU A 16 -4.08 -6.92 15.44
N LEU A 17 -3.52 -5.71 15.54
CA LEU A 17 -4.22 -4.56 16.09
C LEU A 17 -4.94 -3.81 14.96
N LEU A 18 -6.27 -3.91 14.92
CA LEU A 18 -7.09 -3.17 13.95
C LEU A 18 -7.46 -1.80 14.51
N VAL A 19 -6.96 -0.75 13.86
CA VAL A 19 -7.21 0.64 14.27
C VAL A 19 -8.04 1.40 13.23
N PRO A 20 -8.77 2.46 13.63
CA PRO A 20 -9.39 3.42 12.73
C PRO A 20 -8.39 4.09 11.77
N TRP A 21 -8.88 4.67 10.68
CA TRP A 21 -8.04 5.28 9.63
C TRP A 21 -7.30 6.56 10.06
N ASP A 22 -7.79 7.21 11.10
CA ASP A 22 -7.31 8.45 11.73
C ASP A 22 -6.56 8.20 13.05
N HIS A 23 -6.33 6.93 13.40
CA HIS A 23 -5.60 6.56 14.60
C HIS A 23 -4.16 7.10 14.58
N ASP A 24 -3.65 7.48 15.76
CA ASP A 24 -2.29 7.97 15.91
C ASP A 24 -1.30 6.80 16.03
N ILE A 25 -0.76 6.39 14.88
CA ILE A 25 0.16 5.25 14.75
C ILE A 25 1.47 5.46 15.55
N SER A 26 1.84 6.71 15.85
CA SER A 26 3.12 7.02 16.51
C SER A 26 3.20 6.51 17.97
N LYS A 27 2.05 6.27 18.59
CA LYS A 27 1.96 5.85 19.99
C LYS A 27 1.94 4.34 20.19
N GLU A 28 1.84 3.58 19.11
CA GLU A 28 1.71 2.14 19.15
C GLU A 28 3.08 1.46 19.01
N GLN A 29 3.29 0.39 19.77
CA GLN A 29 4.39 -0.53 19.53
C GLN A 29 3.94 -1.63 18.58
N TYR A 30 4.64 -1.75 17.46
CA TYR A 30 4.37 -2.75 16.42
C TYR A 30 5.66 -3.12 15.69
N ASP A 31 5.70 -4.35 15.20
CA ASP A 31 6.80 -4.87 14.39
C ASP A 31 6.65 -4.52 12.90
N GLY A 32 5.41 -4.38 12.41
CA GLY A 32 5.13 -4.00 11.04
C GLY A 32 3.79 -3.27 10.89
N LEU A 33 3.70 -2.43 9.86
CA LEU A 33 2.50 -1.66 9.57
C LEU A 33 1.82 -2.18 8.31
N PHE A 34 0.54 -2.50 8.42
CA PHE A 34 -0.27 -2.95 7.30
C PHE A 34 -1.39 -1.97 6.96
N VAL A 35 -1.34 -1.39 5.76
CA VAL A 35 -2.35 -0.46 5.24
C VAL A 35 -3.27 -1.20 4.27
N SER A 36 -4.50 -1.44 4.72
CA SER A 36 -5.45 -2.27 4.00
C SER A 36 -6.09 -1.59 2.78
N ASN A 37 -6.90 -2.36 2.06
CA ASN A 37 -7.73 -1.85 0.98
C ASN A 37 -8.94 -1.06 1.50
N GLY A 38 -9.45 -0.14 0.69
CA GLY A 38 -10.65 0.62 0.99
C GLY A 38 -11.23 1.32 -0.25
N PRO A 39 -12.48 1.79 -0.17
CA PRO A 39 -13.06 2.65 -1.20
C PRO A 39 -12.55 4.10 -1.06
N GLY A 40 -12.67 4.86 -2.14
CA GLY A 40 -12.50 6.31 -2.10
C GLY A 40 -11.24 6.83 -2.81
N ASP A 41 -11.03 8.13 -2.64
CA ASP A 41 -9.90 8.86 -3.20
C ASP A 41 -8.81 9.00 -2.13
N PRO A 42 -7.60 8.46 -2.34
CA PRO A 42 -6.53 8.50 -1.35
C PRO A 42 -6.11 9.94 -1.00
N THR A 43 -6.32 10.90 -1.89
CA THR A 43 -5.95 12.32 -1.65
C THR A 43 -6.74 12.98 -0.53
N LYS A 44 -7.89 12.41 -0.14
CA LYS A 44 -8.70 12.90 0.97
C LYS A 44 -8.14 12.50 2.34
N CYS A 45 -7.34 11.44 2.42
CA CYS A 45 -6.77 10.91 3.67
C CYS A 45 -5.47 11.63 4.05
N LYS A 46 -5.50 12.97 4.14
CA LYS A 46 -4.30 13.80 4.35
C LYS A 46 -3.56 13.47 5.65
N GLU A 47 -4.30 13.21 6.73
CA GLU A 47 -3.71 12.90 8.03
C GLU A 47 -2.96 11.56 7.99
N THR A 48 -3.60 10.52 7.46
CA THR A 48 -2.98 9.21 7.26
C THR A 48 -1.74 9.30 6.37
N ILE A 49 -1.77 10.09 5.28
CA ILE A 49 -0.61 10.30 4.41
C ILE A 49 0.54 10.95 5.17
N LYS A 50 0.24 11.96 6.02
CA LYS A 50 1.25 12.67 6.81
C LYS A 50 1.92 11.73 7.81
N GLN A 51 1.15 10.90 8.52
CA GLN A 51 1.68 9.89 9.44
C GLN A 51 2.51 8.84 8.71
N LEU A 52 2.01 8.31 7.58
CA LEU A 52 2.76 7.34 6.76
C LEU A 52 4.06 7.93 6.23
N LYS A 53 4.07 9.22 5.85
CA LYS A 53 5.28 9.92 5.43
C LYS A 53 6.29 10.00 6.57
N ALA A 54 5.86 10.40 7.76
CA ALA A 54 6.73 10.44 8.93
C ALA A 54 7.37 9.06 9.22
N ILE A 55 6.60 7.98 9.10
CA ILE A 55 7.09 6.60 9.27
C ILE A 55 8.08 6.23 8.16
N LEU A 56 7.79 6.56 6.90
CA LEU A 56 8.67 6.27 5.75
C LEU A 56 9.96 7.09 5.73
N ASP A 57 9.99 8.23 6.43
CA ASP A 57 11.15 9.10 6.58
C ASP A 57 12.01 8.71 7.81
N THR A 58 11.54 7.78 8.66
CA THR A 58 12.37 7.26 9.76
C THR A 58 13.52 6.40 9.24
N PRO A 59 14.72 6.47 9.83
CA PRO A 59 15.88 5.64 9.44
C PRO A 59 15.61 4.14 9.55
N ASP A 60 14.69 3.77 10.45
CA ASP A 60 14.31 2.39 10.76
C ASP A 60 13.16 1.89 9.87
N CYS A 61 13.01 2.39 8.64
CA CYS A 61 11.96 1.98 7.71
C CYS A 61 12.57 1.57 6.36
N GLY A 62 12.66 0.25 6.10
CA GLY A 62 13.37 -0.31 4.94
C GLY A 62 13.81 -1.75 5.14
N GLU A 63 14.88 -2.18 4.46
CA GLU A 63 15.40 -3.56 4.52
C GLU A 63 15.90 -3.98 5.92
N THR A 64 16.25 -3.01 6.77
CA THR A 64 16.71 -3.23 8.16
C THR A 64 15.74 -2.69 9.22
N GLY A 65 14.54 -2.28 8.80
CA GLY A 65 13.59 -1.51 9.59
C GLY A 65 12.21 -2.17 9.77
N LYS A 66 11.24 -1.45 10.36
CA LYS A 66 9.85 -1.90 10.47
C LYS A 66 9.20 -2.01 9.08
N PRO A 67 8.80 -3.20 8.61
CA PRO A 67 8.21 -3.34 7.29
C PRO A 67 6.82 -2.67 7.21
N VAL A 68 6.59 -1.94 6.10
CA VAL A 68 5.32 -1.30 5.79
C VAL A 68 4.73 -1.89 4.52
N PHE A 69 3.53 -2.46 4.62
CA PHE A 69 2.83 -3.12 3.52
C PHE A 69 1.52 -2.39 3.21
N GLY A 70 1.24 -2.16 1.92
CA GLY A 70 0.00 -1.53 1.47
C GLY A 70 -0.70 -2.33 0.38
N ILE A 71 -2.00 -2.58 0.52
CA ILE A 71 -2.83 -3.26 -0.50
C ILE A 71 -3.88 -2.30 -1.07
N CYS A 72 -3.97 -2.24 -2.41
CA CYS A 72 -4.94 -1.40 -3.15
C CYS A 72 -4.84 0.07 -2.71
N LEU A 73 -5.84 0.60 -1.98
CA LEU A 73 -5.83 1.96 -1.43
C LEU A 73 -4.59 2.20 -0.55
N GLY A 74 -4.20 1.25 0.29
CA GLY A 74 -3.00 1.39 1.10
C GLY A 74 -1.72 1.55 0.26
N ASN A 75 -1.64 0.85 -0.87
CA ASN A 75 -0.54 1.01 -1.81
C ASN A 75 -0.55 2.41 -2.47
N GLN A 76 -1.73 3.02 -2.64
CA GLN A 76 -1.88 4.39 -3.14
C GLN A 76 -1.44 5.42 -2.09
N LEU A 77 -1.86 5.25 -0.84
CA LEU A 77 -1.47 6.10 0.28
C LEU A 77 0.05 6.08 0.51
N LEU A 78 0.68 4.90 0.46
CA LEU A 78 2.14 4.78 0.58
C LEU A 78 2.87 5.49 -0.55
N ALA A 79 2.35 5.43 -1.78
CA ALA A 79 2.96 6.16 -2.88
C ALA A 79 2.83 7.68 -2.71
N LEU A 80 1.66 8.17 -2.27
CA LEU A 80 1.47 9.60 -1.96
C LEU A 80 2.40 10.05 -0.82
N ALA A 81 2.54 9.25 0.24
CA ALA A 81 3.45 9.50 1.34
C ALA A 81 4.91 9.54 0.88
N ALA A 82 5.28 8.68 -0.08
CA ALA A 82 6.59 8.67 -0.73
C ALA A 82 6.77 9.80 -1.78
N GLY A 83 5.79 10.70 -1.95
CA GLY A 83 5.87 11.84 -2.88
C GLY A 83 5.42 11.58 -4.32
N CYS A 84 4.87 10.40 -4.61
CA CYS A 84 4.24 10.13 -5.90
C CYS A 84 2.91 10.88 -6.04
N LYS A 85 2.38 10.96 -7.27
CA LYS A 85 1.04 11.49 -7.54
C LYS A 85 0.07 10.36 -7.87
N THR A 86 -1.21 10.57 -7.57
CA THR A 86 -2.29 9.68 -8.00
C THR A 86 -3.21 10.41 -8.96
N TYR A 87 -3.75 9.69 -9.94
CA TYR A 87 -4.75 10.24 -10.86
C TYR A 87 -5.87 9.23 -11.11
N LYS A 88 -7.04 9.76 -11.46
CA LYS A 88 -8.20 8.95 -11.81
C LYS A 88 -8.04 8.40 -13.22
N MET A 89 -8.11 7.08 -13.36
CA MET A 89 -8.04 6.41 -14.66
C MET A 89 -9.33 6.62 -15.43
N LYS A 90 -9.23 6.77 -16.76
CA LYS A 90 -10.40 6.83 -17.66
C LYS A 90 -11.19 5.52 -17.61
N TYR A 91 -10.49 4.40 -17.59
CA TYR A 91 -11.02 3.06 -17.36
C TYR A 91 -10.23 2.44 -16.20
N GLY A 92 -10.89 2.16 -15.08
CA GLY A 92 -10.25 1.53 -13.92
C GLY A 92 -10.08 0.02 -14.13
N ASN A 93 -9.14 -0.59 -13.42
CA ASN A 93 -8.93 -2.04 -13.46
C ASN A 93 -9.92 -2.72 -12.54
N ARG A 94 -10.90 -3.42 -13.12
CA ARG A 94 -11.95 -4.15 -12.41
C ARG A 94 -12.12 -5.53 -13.04
N GLY A 95 -11.57 -6.56 -12.41
CA GLY A 95 -11.67 -7.92 -12.90
C GLY A 95 -10.79 -8.89 -12.13
N ALA A 96 -11.04 -10.18 -12.31
CA ALA A 96 -10.28 -11.26 -11.69
C ALA A 96 -9.12 -11.77 -12.58
N ASN A 97 -8.97 -11.24 -13.79
CA ASN A 97 -8.08 -11.73 -14.84
C ASN A 97 -7.06 -10.67 -15.31
N GLN A 98 -6.70 -9.70 -14.47
CA GLN A 98 -5.82 -8.60 -14.87
C GLN A 98 -4.36 -9.08 -14.87
N PRO A 99 -3.65 -9.01 -16.01
CA PRO A 99 -2.25 -9.38 -16.07
C PRO A 99 -1.41 -8.37 -15.28
N CYS A 100 -0.39 -8.87 -14.58
CA CYS A 100 0.55 -8.04 -13.84
C CYS A 100 1.95 -8.63 -13.99
N ILE A 101 2.89 -7.84 -14.48
CA ILE A 101 4.27 -8.24 -14.74
C ILE A 101 5.13 -7.75 -13.58
N ASP A 102 5.85 -8.68 -12.94
CA ASP A 102 6.93 -8.35 -12.02
C ASP A 102 8.14 -7.87 -12.84
N THR A 103 8.49 -6.59 -12.72
CA THR A 103 9.56 -5.95 -13.51
C THR A 103 10.95 -6.40 -13.10
N ARG A 104 11.09 -7.06 -11.95
CA ARG A 104 12.37 -7.63 -11.48
C ARG A 104 12.66 -8.99 -12.11
N THR A 105 11.61 -9.80 -12.33
CA THR A 105 11.74 -11.19 -12.77
C THR A 105 11.17 -11.46 -14.16
N ASN A 106 10.49 -10.48 -14.76
CA ASN A 106 9.73 -10.58 -16.00
C ASN A 106 8.64 -11.68 -15.99
N ARG A 107 8.21 -12.13 -14.81
CA ARG A 107 7.11 -13.09 -14.67
C ARG A 107 5.76 -12.38 -14.72
N CYS A 108 4.80 -13.00 -15.40
CA CYS A 108 3.43 -12.52 -15.47
C CYS A 108 2.54 -13.31 -14.50
N TYR A 109 1.72 -12.60 -13.73
CA TYR A 109 0.76 -13.14 -12.79
C TYR A 109 -0.65 -12.64 -13.14
N ILE A 110 -1.64 -13.50 -12.97
CA ILE A 110 -3.04 -13.10 -13.07
C ILE A 110 -3.51 -12.61 -11.70
N THR A 111 -4.01 -11.38 -11.66
CA THR A 111 -4.37 -10.68 -10.41
C THR A 111 -5.81 -10.22 -10.42
N ALA A 112 -6.45 -10.28 -9.24
CA ALA A 112 -7.75 -9.68 -9.03
C ALA A 112 -7.58 -8.21 -8.64
N GLN A 113 -7.99 -7.29 -9.52
CA GLN A 113 -7.88 -5.85 -9.32
C GLN A 113 -9.26 -5.19 -9.28
N ASN A 114 -9.39 -4.18 -8.42
CA ASN A 114 -10.60 -3.38 -8.32
C ASN A 114 -10.24 -1.96 -7.84
N HIS A 115 -9.56 -1.19 -8.69
CA HIS A 115 -9.20 0.20 -8.39
C HIS A 115 -9.39 1.11 -9.62
N GLY A 116 -9.79 2.36 -9.37
CA GLY A 116 -9.98 3.39 -10.40
C GLY A 116 -8.91 4.49 -10.41
N MET A 117 -7.93 4.41 -9.51
CA MET A 117 -6.82 5.36 -9.42
C MET A 117 -5.51 4.64 -9.74
N LEU A 118 -4.67 5.25 -10.57
CA LEU A 118 -3.30 4.80 -10.81
C LEU A 118 -2.33 5.72 -10.06
N LYS A 119 -1.12 5.23 -9.87
CA LYS A 119 0.00 5.99 -9.33
C LYS A 119 0.98 6.30 -10.45
N VAL A 120 1.50 7.53 -10.50
CA VAL A 120 2.64 7.85 -11.35
C VAL A 120 3.91 7.53 -10.58
N PRO A 121 4.84 6.71 -11.10
CA PRO A 121 6.14 6.51 -10.47
C PRO A 121 6.86 7.85 -10.33
N TRP A 122 7.44 8.13 -9.16
CA TRP A 122 8.48 9.15 -9.05
C TRP A 122 9.83 8.49 -9.33
N LEU A 123 10.70 9.18 -10.08
CA LEU A 123 12.10 8.82 -10.36
C LEU A 123 13.01 8.94 -9.11
N ALA A 124 12.53 8.57 -7.91
CA ALA A 124 13.43 8.38 -6.78
C ALA A 124 14.21 7.09 -7.04
N ALA A 125 15.51 7.22 -7.24
CA ALA A 125 16.45 6.13 -7.39
C ALA A 125 16.40 5.05 -6.27
N ALA A 126 15.66 5.27 -5.17
CA ALA A 126 15.56 4.35 -4.03
C ALA A 126 14.24 3.52 -3.96
N ARG A 127 13.18 3.86 -4.71
CA ARG A 127 11.86 3.19 -4.57
C ARG A 127 11.27 2.83 -5.93
N ALA A 128 11.81 1.79 -6.55
CA ALA A 128 11.45 1.33 -7.89
C ALA A 128 10.05 0.68 -7.94
N ALA A 129 9.34 0.89 -9.06
CA ALA A 129 8.13 0.14 -9.36
C ALA A 129 8.47 -1.34 -9.56
N THR A 130 7.91 -2.22 -8.72
CA THR A 130 8.18 -3.67 -8.77
C THR A 130 7.23 -4.41 -9.70
N HIS A 131 6.05 -3.86 -9.97
CA HIS A 131 5.02 -4.51 -10.75
C HIS A 131 4.34 -3.49 -11.68
N SER A 132 4.11 -3.90 -12.93
CA SER A 132 3.39 -3.14 -13.95
C SER A 132 2.14 -3.91 -14.38
N SER A 133 1.03 -3.20 -14.55
CA SER A 133 -0.27 -3.75 -14.96
C SER A 133 -0.94 -2.81 -15.94
#